data_AF-A0A523FTF0-F1
#
_entry.id   AF-A0A523FTF0-F1
#
_cell.length_a   1.000
_cell.length_b   1.000
_cell.length_c   1.000
_cell.angle_alpha   90.00
_cell.angle_beta   90.00
_cell.angle_gamma   90.00
#
_symmetry.space_group_name_H-M   'P 1'
#
loop_
_entity.id
_entity.type
_entity.pdbx_description
1 polymer ?
#
loop_
_entity_poly.entity_id
_entity_poly.type
_entity_poly.pdbx_seq_one_letter_code
_entity_poly.pdbx_strand_id
1 'polypeptide(L)'
;MPPLTLHDAVARADDLLQSVIADFPMHLETTFAEMDRSARSGRWIEIQIAAHDLKGQAATLGWPIIGLVARSLEAALKTGDKTNFEKAARVHVDCMRLCVASNIRKPVPMAARFLEELAELVARMGKSAARAG
;
A
#
# COMPACT_ATOMS: atom_id res chain seq x y z
N MET A 1 -2.13 18.67 38.94
CA MET A 1 -1.08 18.39 37.94
C MET A 1 -0.60 19.73 37.39
N PRO A 2 0.70 20.01 37.38
CA PRO A 2 1.22 21.17 36.66
C PRO A 2 0.88 21.02 35.15
N PRO A 3 0.62 22.12 34.43
CA PRO A 3 0.42 22.08 32.99
C PRO A 3 1.71 21.61 32.30
N LEU A 4 1.56 20.73 31.30
CA LEU A 4 2.65 20.32 30.42
C LEU A 4 3.28 21.57 29.79
N THR A 5 4.60 21.67 29.85
CA THR A 5 5.30 22.69 29.07
C THR A 5 5.20 22.33 27.58
N LEU A 6 5.36 23.31 26.69
CA LEU A 6 5.40 23.05 25.24
C LEU A 6 6.48 22.02 24.87
N HIS A 7 7.61 22.05 25.58
CA HIS A 7 8.70 21.09 25.38
C HIS A 7 8.27 19.66 25.73
N ASP A 8 7.63 19.46 26.87
CA ASP A 8 7.14 18.14 27.30
C ASP A 8 6.04 17.61 26.37
N ALA A 9 5.19 18.50 25.86
CA ALA A 9 4.15 18.14 24.90
C ALA A 9 4.73 17.67 23.55
N VAL A 10 5.78 18.33 23.06
CA VAL A 10 6.48 17.94 21.83
C VAL A 10 7.20 16.60 22.02
N ALA A 11 7.94 16.43 23.12
CA ALA A 11 8.64 15.18 23.42
C ALA A 11 7.67 13.99 23.45
N ARG A 12 6.52 14.15 24.10
CA ARG A 12 5.48 13.12 24.13
C ARG A 12 4.90 12.81 22.75
N ALA A 13 4.74 13.82 21.89
CA ALA A 13 4.26 13.61 20.52
C ALA A 13 5.27 12.83 19.68
N ASP A 14 6.57 13.11 19.84
CA ASP A 14 7.64 12.38 19.17
C ASP A 14 7.68 10.91 19.63
N ASP A 15 7.58 10.65 20.93
CA ASP A 15 7.54 9.28 21.47
C ASP A 15 6.35 8.48 20.90
N LEU A 16 5.17 9.10 20.83
CA LEU A 16 3.99 8.49 20.23
C LEU A 16 4.20 8.21 18.75
N LEU A 17 4.78 9.13 18.00
CA LEU A 17 5.07 8.93 16.58
C LEU A 17 6.06 7.78 16.37
N GLN A 18 7.12 7.69 17.19
CA GLN A 18 8.07 6.59 17.12
C GLN A 18 7.42 5.24 17.43
N SER A 19 6.50 5.19 18.40
CA SER A 19 5.71 3.98 18.68
C SER A 19 4.87 3.57 17.47
N VAL A 20 4.18 4.52 16.83
CA VAL A 20 3.37 4.24 15.63
C VAL A 20 4.25 3.74 14.47
N ILE A 21 5.43 4.34 14.28
CA ILE A 21 6.38 3.88 13.26
C ILE A 21 6.86 2.45 13.54
N ALA A 22 7.13 2.12 14.81
CA ALA A 22 7.58 0.79 15.21
C ALA A 22 6.49 -0.28 15.00
N ASP A 23 5.23 0.07 15.23
CA ASP A 23 4.09 -0.84 15.10
C ASP A 23 3.57 -0.96 13.66
N PHE A 24 3.96 -0.05 12.77
CA PHE A 24 3.43 0.00 11.41
C PHE A 24 3.57 -1.31 10.61
N PRO A 25 4.67 -2.08 10.68
CA PRO A 25 4.76 -3.39 10.00
C PRO A 25 3.68 -4.39 10.45
N MET A 26 3.29 -4.36 11.72
CA MET A 26 2.20 -5.21 12.23
C MET A 26 0.84 -4.75 11.70
N HIS A 27 0.64 -3.43 11.60
CA HIS A 27 -0.53 -2.85 10.96
C HIS A 27 -0.63 -3.26 9.49
N LEU A 28 0.49 -3.18 8.74
CA LEU A 28 0.56 -3.58 7.34
C LEU A 28 0.08 -5.03 7.12
N GLU A 29 0.54 -5.98 7.93
CA GLU A 29 0.10 -7.38 7.81
C GLU A 29 -1.41 -7.55 8.04
N THR A 30 -1.98 -6.80 8.99
CA THR A 30 -3.42 -6.79 9.24
C THR A 30 -4.17 -6.24 8.03
N THR A 31 -3.72 -5.10 7.49
CA THR A 31 -4.30 -4.48 6.28
C THR A 31 -4.20 -5.43 5.08
N PHE A 32 -3.08 -6.11 4.87
CA PHE A 32 -2.90 -7.07 3.77
C PHE A 32 -3.85 -8.27 3.89
N ALA A 33 -4.03 -8.80 5.10
CA ALA A 33 -4.99 -9.87 5.34
C ALA A 33 -6.44 -9.43 5.06
N GLU A 34 -6.79 -8.18 5.39
CA GLU A 34 -8.08 -7.59 5.03
C GLU A 34 -8.25 -7.42 3.53
N MET A 35 -7.25 -6.90 2.83
CA MET A 35 -7.27 -6.77 1.38
C MET A 35 -7.46 -8.13 0.68
N ASP A 36 -6.80 -9.19 1.16
CA ASP A 36 -7.01 -10.55 0.66
C ASP A 36 -8.43 -11.07 0.89
N ARG A 37 -9.00 -10.81 2.08
CA ARG A 37 -10.39 -11.17 2.37
C ARG A 37 -11.36 -10.42 1.45
N SER A 38 -11.14 -9.14 1.25
CA SER A 38 -11.97 -8.32 0.36
C SER A 38 -11.80 -8.73 -1.10
N ALA A 39 -10.60 -9.15 -1.52
CA ALA A 39 -10.36 -9.68 -2.86
C ALA A 39 -11.16 -10.96 -3.13
N ARG A 40 -11.10 -11.93 -2.20
CA ARG A 40 -11.87 -13.18 -2.30
C ARG A 40 -13.39 -12.98 -2.32
N SER A 41 -13.86 -11.88 -1.74
CA SER A 41 -15.29 -11.53 -1.69
C SER A 41 -15.71 -10.51 -2.76
N GLY A 42 -14.82 -10.11 -3.66
CA GLY A 42 -15.12 -9.12 -4.69
C GLY A 42 -15.40 -7.70 -4.19
N ARG A 43 -14.99 -7.37 -2.96
CA ARG A 43 -15.21 -6.05 -2.34
C ARG A 43 -14.12 -5.07 -2.77
N TRP A 44 -14.07 -4.77 -4.06
CA TRP A 44 -12.99 -4.00 -4.70
C TRP A 44 -12.85 -2.56 -4.19
N ILE A 45 -13.96 -1.94 -3.81
CA ILE A 45 -13.97 -0.59 -3.24
C ILE A 45 -13.20 -0.54 -1.91
N GLU A 46 -13.34 -1.57 -1.06
CA GLU A 46 -12.61 -1.64 0.20
C GLU A 46 -11.10 -1.77 -0.03
N ILE A 47 -10.69 -2.56 -1.03
CA ILE A 47 -9.27 -2.69 -1.40
C ILE A 47 -8.74 -1.37 -1.94
N GLN A 48 -9.52 -0.66 -2.74
CA GLN A 48 -9.15 0.64 -3.29
C GLN A 48 -8.96 1.68 -2.16
N ILE A 49 -9.84 1.69 -1.15
CA ILE A 49 -9.72 2.56 0.03
C ILE A 49 -8.46 2.20 0.82
N ALA A 50 -8.25 0.91 1.13
CA ALA A 50 -7.05 0.46 1.84
C ALA A 50 -5.76 0.85 1.09
N ALA A 51 -5.73 0.69 -0.23
CA ALA A 51 -4.61 1.11 -1.07
C ALA A 51 -4.39 2.63 -1.05
N HIS A 52 -5.47 3.41 -1.04
CA HIS A 52 -5.40 4.87 -0.93
C HIS A 52 -4.79 5.30 0.41
N ASP A 53 -5.22 4.68 1.50
CA ASP A 53 -4.74 5.00 2.85
C ASP A 53 -3.27 4.60 3.02
N LEU A 54 -2.90 3.39 2.58
CA LEU A 54 -1.51 2.92 2.60
C LEU A 54 -0.58 3.84 1.82
N LYS A 55 -1.01 4.34 0.66
CA LYS A 55 -0.24 5.32 -0.12
C LYS A 55 0.09 6.58 0.69
N GLY A 56 -0.86 7.07 1.50
CA GLY A 56 -0.66 8.24 2.35
C GLY A 56 0.23 7.96 3.56
N GLN A 57 -0.04 6.85 4.27
CA GLN A 57 0.65 6.50 5.51
C GLN A 57 2.09 6.04 5.29
N ALA A 58 2.34 5.26 4.24
CA ALA A 58 3.61 4.57 4.06
C ALA A 58 4.79 5.53 3.86
N ALA A 59 4.60 6.69 3.22
CA ALA A 59 5.65 7.70 3.12
C ALA A 59 6.03 8.28 4.49
N THR A 60 5.03 8.64 5.29
CA THR A 60 5.20 9.22 6.64
C THR A 60 5.84 8.22 7.60
N LEU A 61 5.48 6.95 7.49
CA LEU A 61 5.89 5.89 8.43
C LEU A 61 7.15 5.12 7.99
N GLY A 62 7.86 5.62 6.97
CA GLY A 62 9.19 5.11 6.60
C GLY A 62 9.19 3.91 5.65
N TRP A 63 8.09 3.68 4.92
CA TRP A 63 7.93 2.61 3.93
C TRP A 63 7.52 3.13 2.54
N PRO A 64 8.24 4.11 1.94
CA PRO A 64 7.84 4.73 0.68
C PRO A 64 7.62 3.73 -0.48
N ILE A 65 8.31 2.59 -0.50
CA ILE A 65 8.07 1.55 -1.52
C ILE A 65 6.65 0.97 -1.45
N ILE A 66 6.11 0.75 -0.24
CA ILE A 66 4.74 0.26 -0.04
C ILE A 66 3.76 1.29 -0.60
N GLY A 67 4.01 2.57 -0.38
CA GLY A 67 3.17 3.63 -0.91
C GLY A 67 3.13 3.67 -2.45
N LEU A 68 4.24 3.31 -3.12
CA LEU A 68 4.30 3.21 -4.58
C LEU A 68 3.51 2.00 -5.10
N VAL A 69 3.66 0.83 -4.46
CA VAL A 69 2.88 -0.37 -4.83
C VAL A 69 1.39 -0.14 -4.58
N ALA A 70 1.03 0.46 -3.45
CA ALA A 70 -0.36 0.80 -3.12
C ALA A 70 -0.97 1.79 -4.12
N ARG A 71 -0.20 2.80 -4.57
CA ARG A 71 -0.62 3.71 -5.65
C ARG A 71 -0.89 2.96 -6.96
N SER A 72 -0.04 2.00 -7.32
CA SER A 72 -0.21 1.18 -8.52
C SER A 72 -1.49 0.34 -8.43
N LEU A 73 -1.74 -0.27 -7.27
CA LEU A 73 -2.97 -1.03 -7.01
C LEU A 73 -4.23 -0.15 -7.08
N GLU A 74 -4.21 1.02 -6.43
CA GLU A 74 -5.31 1.98 -6.50
C GLU A 74 -5.63 2.35 -7.96
N ALA A 75 -4.61 2.58 -8.78
CA ALA A 75 -4.78 2.86 -10.20
C ALA A 75 -5.37 1.66 -10.95
N ALA A 76 -4.87 0.44 -10.69
CA ALA A 76 -5.36 -0.78 -11.31
C ALA A 76 -6.85 -1.03 -11.04
N LEU A 77 -7.31 -0.75 -9.82
CA LEU A 77 -8.71 -0.90 -9.43
C LEU A 77 -9.62 0.24 -9.92
N LYS A 78 -9.04 1.42 -10.24
CA LYS A 78 -9.77 2.55 -10.84
C LYS A 78 -10.01 2.39 -12.34
N THR A 79 -9.02 1.86 -13.07
CA THR A 79 -9.01 1.89 -14.54
C THR A 79 -9.06 0.51 -15.19
N GLY A 80 -8.87 -0.56 -14.41
CA GLY A 80 -8.77 -1.92 -14.93
C GLY A 80 -10.11 -2.58 -15.22
N ASP A 81 -10.02 -3.70 -15.94
CA ASP A 81 -11.12 -4.64 -16.09
C ASP A 81 -11.37 -5.39 -14.78
N LYS A 82 -12.63 -5.43 -14.34
CA LYS A 82 -13.07 -6.20 -13.17
C LYS A 82 -12.69 -7.67 -13.27
N THR A 83 -12.58 -8.23 -14.48
CA THR A 83 -12.14 -9.62 -14.69
C THR A 83 -10.71 -9.90 -14.17
N ASN A 84 -9.89 -8.85 -14.03
CA ASN A 84 -8.49 -8.96 -13.61
C ASN A 84 -8.24 -8.39 -12.20
N PHE A 85 -9.26 -7.86 -11.52
CA PHE A 85 -9.09 -7.20 -10.22
C PHE A 85 -8.52 -8.12 -9.14
N GLU A 86 -8.97 -9.37 -9.09
CA GLU A 86 -8.44 -10.34 -8.13
C GLU A 86 -6.94 -10.58 -8.34
N LYS A 87 -6.55 -10.83 -9.60
CA LYS A 87 -5.14 -11.06 -9.97
C LYS A 87 -4.29 -9.82 -9.66
N ALA A 88 -4.79 -8.63 -9.99
CA ALA A 88 -4.13 -7.38 -9.69
C ALA A 88 -3.94 -7.23 -8.17
N ALA A 89 -5.02 -7.34 -7.38
CA ALA A 89 -4.97 -7.22 -5.93
C ALA A 89 -3.94 -8.18 -5.31
N ARG A 90 -3.97 -9.46 -5.69
CA ARG A 90 -3.06 -10.47 -5.17
C ARG A 90 -1.59 -10.15 -5.46
N VAL A 91 -1.24 -9.85 -6.72
CA VAL A 91 0.15 -9.55 -7.09
C VAL A 91 0.69 -8.33 -6.31
N HIS A 92 -0.14 -7.30 -6.12
CA HIS A 92 0.28 -6.11 -5.38
C HIS A 92 0.42 -6.39 -3.87
N VAL A 93 -0.52 -7.14 -3.27
CA VAL A 93 -0.44 -7.55 -1.86
C VAL A 93 0.77 -8.43 -1.61
N ASP A 94 1.04 -9.42 -2.47
CA ASP A 94 2.22 -10.28 -2.36
C ASP A 94 3.53 -9.48 -2.50
N CYS A 95 3.57 -8.49 -3.40
CA CYS A 95 4.71 -7.58 -3.51
C CYS A 95 4.92 -6.75 -2.23
N MET A 96 3.86 -6.19 -1.65
CA MET A 96 3.95 -5.42 -0.41
C MET A 96 4.43 -6.29 0.75
N ARG A 97 3.91 -7.51 0.90
CA ARG A 97 4.40 -8.50 1.88
C ARG A 97 5.88 -8.81 1.69
N LEU A 98 6.32 -9.03 0.46
CA LEU A 98 7.74 -9.29 0.17
C LEU A 98 8.63 -8.11 0.59
N CYS A 99 8.17 -6.88 0.36
CA CYS A 99 8.88 -5.68 0.80
C CYS A 99 9.01 -5.64 2.33
N VAL A 100 7.93 -5.95 3.06
CA VAL A 100 7.94 -6.01 4.53
C VAL A 100 8.87 -7.12 5.02
N ALA A 101 8.70 -8.35 4.53
CA ALA A 101 9.50 -9.51 4.91
C ALA A 101 11.00 -9.34 4.63
N SER A 102 11.34 -8.63 3.56
CA SER A 102 12.72 -8.33 3.17
C SER A 102 13.25 -7.01 3.74
N ASN A 103 12.47 -6.30 4.57
CA ASN A 103 12.75 -4.96 5.08
C ASN A 103 13.18 -3.95 4.00
N ILE A 104 12.60 -4.07 2.80
CA ILE A 104 12.81 -3.12 1.71
C ILE A 104 11.92 -1.92 1.99
N ARG A 105 12.53 -0.80 2.39
CA ARG A 105 11.81 0.43 2.71
C ARG A 105 11.78 1.44 1.57
N LYS A 106 12.89 1.53 0.83
CA LYS A 106 13.09 2.49 -0.26
C LYS A 106 13.18 1.77 -1.61
N PRO A 107 12.81 2.43 -2.71
CA PRO A 107 13.04 1.89 -4.04
C PRO A 107 14.54 1.73 -4.26
N VAL A 108 14.98 0.48 -4.43
CA VAL A 108 16.28 0.15 -5.03
C VAL A 108 16.10 0.04 -6.54
N PRO A 109 17.15 0.19 -7.36
CA PRO A 109 17.01 0.17 -8.83
C PRO A 109 16.22 -1.04 -9.37
N MET A 110 16.38 -2.21 -8.75
CA MET A 110 15.60 -3.40 -9.06
C MET A 110 14.12 -3.27 -8.71
N ALA A 111 13.78 -2.68 -7.55
CA ALA A 111 12.40 -2.43 -7.16
C ALA A 111 11.74 -1.35 -8.02
N ALA A 112 12.51 -0.35 -8.48
CA ALA A 112 12.01 0.66 -9.42
C ALA A 112 11.62 0.02 -10.76
N ARG A 113 12.47 -0.86 -11.32
CA ARG A 113 12.14 -1.65 -12.52
C ARG A 113 10.91 -2.53 -12.32
N PHE A 114 10.81 -3.20 -11.18
CA PHE A 114 9.64 -4.01 -10.87
C PHE A 114 8.34 -3.18 -10.79
N LEU A 115 8.40 -1.97 -10.24
CA LEU A 115 7.27 -1.03 -10.23
C LEU A 115 6.89 -0.55 -11.64
N GLU A 116 7.87 -0.33 -12.52
CA GLU A 116 7.63 -0.03 -13.93
C GLU A 116 6.93 -1.19 -14.63
N GLU A 117 7.42 -2.43 -14.45
CA GLU A 117 6.79 -3.64 -14.98
C GLU A 117 5.36 -3.84 -14.46
N LEU A 118 5.13 -3.55 -13.17
CA LEU A 118 3.79 -3.54 -12.56
C LEU A 118 2.87 -2.50 -13.23
N ALA A 119 3.36 -1.28 -13.41
CA ALA A 119 2.59 -0.21 -14.05
C ALA A 119 2.26 -0.56 -15.51
N GLU A 120 3.20 -1.15 -16.25
CA GLU A 120 2.98 -1.65 -17.61
C GLU A 120 1.94 -2.78 -17.63
N LEU A 121 2.03 -3.74 -16.70
CA LEU A 121 1.04 -4.81 -16.57
C LEU A 121 -0.36 -4.23 -16.36
N VAL A 122 -0.50 -3.26 -15.46
CA VAL A 122 -1.75 -2.54 -15.20
C VAL A 122 -2.25 -1.82 -16.46
N ALA A 123 -1.38 -1.12 -17.17
CA ALA A 123 -1.74 -0.44 -18.42
C ALA A 123 -2.23 -1.42 -19.50
N ARG A 124 -1.63 -2.61 -19.61
CA ARG A 124 -2.09 -3.67 -20.54
C ARG A 124 -3.45 -4.22 -20.13
N MET A 125 -3.69 -4.43 -18.84
CA MET A 125 -5.00 -4.90 -18.35
C MET A 125 -6.12 -3.91 -18.71
N GLY A 126 -5.88 -2.60 -18.62
CA GLY A 126 -6.85 -1.57 -19.05
C GLY A 126 -7.09 -1.56 -20.57
N LYS A 127 -6.04 -1.75 -21.39
CA LYS A 127 -6.17 -1.76 -22.87
C LYS A 127 -6.91 -2.99 -23.41
N SER A 128 -6.82 -4.13 -22.73
CA SER A 128 -7.55 -5.34 -23.14
C SER A 128 -9.07 -5.18 -22.98
N ALA A 129 -9.53 -4.40 -21.99
CA ALA A 129 -10.94 -4.11 -21.76
C ALA A 129 -11.55 -3.26 -22.89
N ALA A 130 -10.79 -2.28 -23.41
CA ALA A 130 -11.25 -1.35 -24.43
C ALA A 130 -11.40 -1.94 -25.84
N ARG A 131 -10.94 -3.18 -26.07
CA ARG A 131 -11.06 -3.88 -27.36
C ARG A 131 -12.18 -4.93 -27.41
N ALA A 132 -12.81 -5.22 -26.27
CA ALA A 132 -13.81 -6.28 -26.12
C ALA A 132 -15.25 -5.74 -25.95
N GLY A 133 -15.45 -4.43 -25.96
CA GLY A 133 -16.75 -3.76 -26.00
C GLY A 133 -16.92 -2.99 -27.31
#